data_AF-W0ZA87-F1
#
_entry.id   AF-W0ZA87-F1
#
_cell.length_a   1.000
_cell.length_b   1.000
_cell.length_c   1.000
_cell.angle_alpha   90.00
_cell.angle_beta   90.00
_cell.angle_gamma   90.00
#
_symmetry.space_group_name_H-M   'P 1'
#
loop_
_entity.id
_entity.type
_entity.pdbx_description
1 polymer ?
#
loop_
_entity_poly.entity_id
_entity_poly.type
_entity_poly.pdbx_seq_one_letter_code
_entity_poly.pdbx_strand_id
1 'polypeptide(L)'
;MKSQPRRRPSAIRRPGLAVLLVALCAFFVAAPSAAFAHDELIGSTPDDGEIVETGPSAIDLRFSANPLEGEGATEVLVIDPSGAEVQQGDPILDRNGVIQELSGTDERGTYRVVWRIVSSDGHPISGELTFSVGETSVPADIPTTTDAEGEDATDAGGFDLTPIWIVVGIVVVGLGGAVVAILMARARGRNGGV
;
A
#
# COMPACT_ATOMS: atom_id res chain seq x y z
N MET A 1 -18.41 -21.67 77.73
CA MET A 1 -18.21 -20.54 76.79
C MET A 1 -16.88 -20.75 76.05
N LYS A 2 -16.92 -21.01 74.73
CA LYS A 2 -15.72 -21.01 73.86
C LYS A 2 -16.05 -20.19 72.63
N SER A 3 -15.45 -19.00 72.54
CA SER A 3 -15.58 -18.06 71.42
C SER A 3 -14.72 -18.52 70.25
N GLN A 4 -15.34 -18.80 69.10
CA GLN A 4 -14.62 -19.11 67.86
C GLN A 4 -14.25 -17.81 67.12
N PRO A 5 -13.01 -17.68 66.58
CA PRO A 5 -12.58 -16.48 65.87
C PRO A 5 -13.14 -16.44 64.44
N ARG A 6 -13.81 -15.34 64.09
CA ARG A 6 -14.26 -15.08 62.71
C ARG A 6 -13.06 -14.76 61.81
N ARG A 7 -12.66 -15.69 60.95
CA ARG A 7 -11.70 -15.43 59.87
C ARG A 7 -12.37 -14.54 58.81
N ARG A 8 -11.79 -13.36 58.54
CA ARG A 8 -12.22 -12.50 57.44
C ARG A 8 -11.75 -13.10 56.11
N PRO A 9 -12.59 -13.25 55.08
CA PRO A 9 -12.14 -13.72 53.78
C PRO A 9 -11.25 -12.65 53.15
N SER A 10 -10.01 -13.00 52.81
CA SER A 10 -9.13 -12.16 52.02
C SER A 10 -9.71 -12.00 50.61
N ALA A 11 -9.92 -10.76 50.19
CA ALA A 11 -10.35 -10.45 48.83
C ALA A 11 -9.24 -10.86 47.85
N ILE A 12 -9.44 -11.98 47.17
CA ILE A 12 -8.56 -12.44 46.08
C ILE A 12 -8.67 -11.40 44.97
N ARG A 13 -7.65 -10.53 44.86
CA ARG A 13 -7.48 -9.63 43.72
C ARG A 13 -7.35 -10.53 42.48
N ARG A 14 -8.20 -10.32 41.47
CA ARG A 14 -8.23 -11.10 40.23
C ARG A 14 -7.27 -10.45 39.21
N PRO A 15 -5.98 -10.84 39.11
CA PRO A 15 -5.03 -10.21 38.19
C PRO A 15 -5.34 -10.48 36.71
N GLY A 16 -6.29 -11.39 36.42
CA GLY A 16 -6.61 -11.83 35.06
C GLY A 16 -7.09 -10.72 34.12
N LEU A 17 -7.81 -9.70 34.63
CA LEU A 17 -8.29 -8.61 33.78
C LEU A 17 -7.15 -7.71 33.30
N ALA A 18 -6.17 -7.42 34.16
CA ALA A 18 -5.02 -6.60 33.78
C ALA A 18 -4.14 -7.34 32.76
N VAL A 19 -3.90 -8.64 32.97
CA VAL A 19 -3.14 -9.46 32.01
C VAL A 19 -3.88 -9.57 30.67
N LEU A 20 -5.20 -9.75 30.68
CA LEU A 20 -6.00 -9.79 29.46
C LEU A 20 -5.96 -8.46 28.69
N LEU A 21 -6.11 -7.33 29.39
CA LEU A 21 -6.05 -6.00 28.76
C LEU A 21 -4.66 -5.71 28.18
N VAL A 22 -3.59 -6.09 28.88
CA VAL A 22 -2.22 -5.93 28.36
C VAL A 22 -2.00 -6.81 27.14
N ALA A 23 -2.48 -8.06 27.14
CA ALA A 23 -2.38 -8.95 25.98
C ALA A 23 -3.19 -8.43 24.78
N LEU A 24 -4.39 -7.86 25.03
CA LEU A 24 -5.23 -7.27 23.99
C LEU A 24 -4.58 -6.02 23.40
N CYS A 25 -4.06 -5.13 24.23
CA CYS A 25 -3.30 -3.96 23.77
C CYS A 25 -2.06 -4.36 22.97
N ALA A 26 -1.31 -5.37 23.43
CA ALA A 26 -0.15 -5.88 22.71
C ALA A 26 -0.54 -6.45 21.33
N PHE A 27 -1.68 -7.13 21.23
CA PHE A 27 -2.20 -7.65 19.95
C PHE A 27 -2.57 -6.53 18.97
N PHE A 28 -3.27 -5.48 19.43
CA PHE A 28 -3.64 -4.35 18.57
C PHE A 28 -2.45 -3.44 18.20
N VAL A 29 -1.42 -3.35 19.05
CA VAL A 29 -0.18 -2.63 18.72
C VAL A 29 0.72 -3.43 17.77
N ALA A 30 0.64 -4.77 17.81
CA ALA A 30 1.37 -5.65 16.92
C ALA A 30 0.64 -5.94 15.60
N ALA A 31 -0.60 -5.45 15.42
CA ALA A 31 -1.27 -5.52 14.15
C ALA A 31 -0.46 -4.68 13.15
N PRO A 32 0.08 -5.26 12.06
CA PRO A 32 0.76 -4.47 11.06
C PRO A 32 -0.25 -3.44 10.54
N SER A 33 0.01 -2.17 10.79
CA SER A 33 -0.62 -1.13 9.98
C SER A 33 -0.27 -1.47 8.54
N ALA A 34 -1.27 -1.62 7.68
CA ALA A 34 -1.04 -1.59 6.24
C ALA A 34 -0.44 -0.20 5.94
N ALA A 35 0.88 -0.10 6.03
CA ALA A 35 1.61 1.05 5.53
C ALA A 35 1.38 1.04 4.03
N PHE A 36 1.01 2.19 3.47
CA PHE A 36 0.89 2.38 2.03
C PHE A 36 2.18 1.88 1.36
N ALA A 37 2.07 0.78 0.62
CA ALA A 37 3.18 0.05 0.02
C ALA A 37 3.40 0.43 -1.46
N HIS A 38 2.61 1.37 -1.97
CA HIS A 38 2.73 1.82 -3.34
C HIS A 38 4.05 2.55 -3.55
N ASP A 39 4.67 2.26 -4.69
CA ASP A 39 5.82 3.00 -5.17
C ASP A 39 5.37 4.43 -5.48
N GLU A 40 6.27 5.40 -5.35
CA GLU A 40 6.03 6.80 -5.70
C GLU A 40 7.08 7.23 -6.71
N LEU A 41 6.73 8.07 -7.68
CA LEU A 41 7.71 8.77 -8.49
C LEU A 41 8.42 9.80 -7.60
N ILE A 42 9.73 9.64 -7.43
CA ILE A 42 10.55 10.49 -6.56
C ILE A 42 11.44 11.46 -7.35
N GLY A 43 11.53 11.32 -8.66
CA GLY A 43 12.25 12.23 -9.54
C GLY A 43 12.27 11.77 -10.99
N SER A 44 12.73 12.64 -11.89
CA SER A 44 12.89 12.34 -13.30
C SER A 44 14.10 13.07 -13.90
N THR A 45 14.53 12.67 -15.08
CA THR A 45 15.46 13.45 -15.90
C THR A 45 14.94 13.45 -17.34
N PRO A 46 14.56 14.61 -17.91
CA PRO A 46 14.46 15.94 -17.27
C PRO A 46 13.53 15.99 -16.06
N ASP A 47 13.74 16.96 -15.16
CA ASP A 47 12.85 17.21 -14.02
C ASP A 47 11.46 17.67 -14.50
N ASP A 48 10.41 17.43 -13.70
CA ASP A 48 9.07 17.92 -14.04
C ASP A 48 9.03 19.46 -14.09
N GLY A 49 8.56 19.98 -15.23
CA GLY A 49 8.55 21.39 -15.58
C GLY A 49 9.90 21.95 -16.03
N GLU A 50 10.96 21.14 -16.16
CA GLU A 50 12.28 21.60 -16.58
C GLU A 50 12.26 22.16 -18.02
N ILE A 51 13.00 23.24 -18.24
CA ILE A 51 13.29 23.76 -19.58
C ILE A 51 14.75 23.44 -19.91
N VAL A 52 14.96 22.53 -20.85
CA VAL A 52 16.29 22.15 -21.33
C VAL A 52 16.65 22.89 -22.62
N GLU A 53 17.92 23.23 -22.79
CA GLU A 53 18.40 23.89 -24.03
C GLU A 53 18.42 22.93 -25.23
N THR A 54 18.79 21.69 -24.98
CA THR A 54 18.87 20.62 -25.97
C THR A 54 17.98 19.48 -25.51
N GLY A 55 17.18 18.95 -26.43
CA GLY A 55 16.31 17.83 -26.12
C GLY A 55 17.08 16.56 -25.69
N PRO A 56 16.57 15.79 -24.72
CA PRO A 56 17.21 14.57 -24.26
C PRO A 56 17.01 13.41 -25.25
N SER A 57 17.91 12.44 -25.24
CA SER A 57 17.75 11.19 -26.00
C SER A 57 16.89 10.13 -25.28
N ALA A 58 16.63 10.32 -23.99
CA ALA A 58 15.84 9.41 -23.16
C ALA A 58 15.22 10.16 -21.97
N ILE A 59 14.16 9.60 -21.40
CA ILE A 59 13.60 10.00 -20.10
C ILE A 59 14.02 8.95 -19.07
N ASP A 60 14.49 9.37 -17.91
CA ASP A 60 14.75 8.51 -16.75
C ASP A 60 13.76 8.86 -15.63
N LEU A 61 12.89 7.92 -15.26
CA LEU A 61 11.93 8.06 -14.16
C LEU A 61 12.42 7.26 -12.96
N ARG A 62 12.49 7.91 -11.78
CA ARG A 62 12.98 7.29 -10.55
C ARG A 62 11.86 7.10 -9.55
N PHE A 63 11.74 5.88 -9.03
CA PHE A 63 10.70 5.47 -8.09
C PHE A 63 11.26 5.18 -6.69
N SER A 64 10.39 5.20 -5.68
CA SER A 64 10.76 4.93 -4.28
C SER A 64 11.18 3.47 -4.02
N ALA A 65 10.76 2.54 -4.90
CA ALA A 65 11.16 1.15 -4.91
C ALA A 65 11.32 0.64 -6.35
N ASN A 66 11.69 -0.64 -6.51
CA ASN A 66 11.87 -1.25 -7.83
C ASN A 66 10.50 -1.69 -8.38
N PRO A 67 10.07 -1.16 -9.54
CA PRO A 67 8.88 -1.66 -10.21
C PRO A 67 9.00 -3.15 -10.56
N LEU A 68 7.87 -3.85 -10.66
CA LEU A 68 7.86 -5.24 -11.09
C LEU A 68 8.10 -5.37 -12.60
N GLU A 69 8.89 -6.37 -12.96
CA GLU A 69 9.15 -6.78 -14.34
C GLU A 69 7.98 -7.61 -14.90
N GLY A 70 7.74 -7.50 -16.21
CA GLY A 70 6.73 -8.29 -16.92
C GLY A 70 6.28 -7.60 -18.20
N GLU A 71 5.77 -8.38 -19.16
CA GLU A 71 5.18 -7.85 -20.38
C GLU A 71 3.96 -6.98 -20.03
N GLY A 72 3.96 -5.72 -20.46
CA GLY A 72 2.90 -4.74 -20.13
C GLY A 72 2.88 -4.24 -18.68
N ALA A 73 3.91 -4.56 -17.87
CA ALA A 73 4.02 -4.09 -16.49
C ALA A 73 4.50 -2.63 -16.40
N THR A 74 5.25 -2.16 -17.40
CA THR A 74 5.77 -0.79 -17.48
C THR A 74 5.56 -0.23 -18.88
N GLU A 75 4.97 0.96 -18.95
CA GLU A 75 4.66 1.67 -20.19
C GLU A 75 5.01 3.15 -20.01
N VAL A 76 5.66 3.75 -21.01
CA VAL A 76 5.96 5.19 -21.05
C VAL A 76 5.60 5.74 -22.43
N LEU A 77 4.72 6.73 -22.45
CA LEU A 77 4.28 7.46 -23.63
C LEU A 77 4.85 8.88 -23.56
N VAL A 78 5.50 9.32 -24.64
CA VAL A 78 6.06 10.68 -24.72
C VAL A 78 5.50 11.38 -25.94
N ILE A 79 4.81 12.48 -25.70
CA ILE A 79 4.12 13.27 -26.73
C ILE A 79 4.87 14.58 -26.90
N ASP A 80 5.21 14.90 -28.15
CA ASP A 80 5.90 16.12 -28.52
C ASP A 80 4.94 17.34 -28.63
N PRO A 81 5.47 18.56 -28.80
CA PRO A 81 4.65 19.76 -28.96
C PRO A 81 3.70 19.74 -30.17
N SER A 82 3.97 18.90 -31.17
CA SER A 82 3.13 18.73 -32.37
C SER A 82 2.00 17.71 -32.15
N GLY A 83 2.05 16.94 -31.05
CA GLY A 83 1.12 15.85 -30.74
C GLY A 83 1.57 14.49 -31.23
N ALA A 84 2.81 14.34 -31.70
CA ALA A 84 3.35 13.06 -32.14
C ALA A 84 3.96 12.27 -30.97
N GLU A 85 3.85 10.95 -31.03
CA GLU A 85 4.51 10.04 -30.11
C GLU A 85 5.98 9.88 -30.51
N VAL A 86 6.88 10.07 -29.54
CA VAL A 86 8.34 10.07 -29.79
C VAL A 86 9.10 9.01 -29.01
N GLN A 87 8.44 8.23 -28.14
CA GLN A 87 9.05 7.10 -27.46
C GLN A 87 9.48 6.00 -28.45
N GLN A 88 10.58 5.32 -28.16
CA GLN A 88 11.16 4.26 -28.99
C GLN A 88 11.39 2.99 -28.17
N GLY A 89 10.85 1.87 -28.66
CA GLY A 89 11.02 0.56 -28.02
C GLY A 89 10.36 0.47 -26.65
N ASP A 90 10.62 -0.65 -25.98
CA ASP A 90 10.10 -0.90 -24.64
C ASP A 90 10.94 -0.16 -23.57
N PRO A 91 10.32 0.30 -22.47
CA PRO A 91 11.06 0.88 -21.35
C PRO A 91 12.07 -0.10 -20.74
N ILE A 92 13.24 0.41 -20.36
CA ILE A 92 14.32 -0.36 -19.74
C ILE A 92 14.30 -0.13 -18.23
N LEU A 93 14.16 -1.20 -17.45
CA LEU A 93 14.24 -1.13 -15.99
C LEU A 93 15.71 -1.21 -15.53
N ASP A 94 16.12 -0.25 -14.70
CA ASP A 94 17.40 -0.25 -13.97
C ASP A 94 17.16 0.06 -12.49
N ARG A 95 17.05 -1.00 -11.68
CA ARG A 95 16.71 -0.92 -10.24
C ARG A 95 15.37 -0.23 -10.03
N ASN A 96 15.38 0.97 -9.47
CA ASN A 96 14.22 1.83 -9.24
C ASN A 96 14.07 2.88 -10.35
N GLY A 97 14.79 2.71 -11.47
CA GLY A 97 14.73 3.56 -12.65
C GLY A 97 13.96 2.89 -13.79
N VAL A 98 13.20 3.70 -14.53
CA VAL A 98 12.57 3.33 -15.80
C VAL A 98 13.09 4.30 -16.86
N ILE A 99 13.84 3.77 -17.83
CA ILE A 99 14.46 4.55 -18.90
C ILE A 99 13.65 4.33 -20.19
N GLN A 100 13.10 5.40 -20.75
CA GLN A 100 12.42 5.38 -22.04
C GLN A 100 13.29 6.11 -23.08
N GLU A 101 13.77 5.37 -24.08
CA GLU A 101 14.48 5.97 -25.22
C GLU A 101 13.52 6.77 -26.10
N LEU A 102 14.03 7.84 -26.71
CA LEU A 102 13.28 8.72 -27.60
C LEU A 102 13.88 8.68 -29.01
N SER A 103 13.01 8.68 -30.01
CA SER A 103 13.38 8.80 -31.43
C SER A 103 13.98 10.16 -31.80
N GLY A 104 13.80 11.17 -30.94
CA GLY A 104 14.36 12.51 -31.06
C GLY A 104 13.54 13.54 -30.28
N THR A 105 14.13 14.69 -30.00
CA THR A 105 13.53 15.81 -29.24
C THR A 105 13.91 17.16 -29.87
N ASP A 106 13.84 17.20 -31.21
CA ASP A 106 14.25 18.35 -32.01
C ASP A 106 13.19 19.46 -32.06
N GLU A 107 11.93 19.12 -31.76
CA GLU A 107 10.83 20.08 -31.74
C GLU A 107 10.93 20.96 -30.49
N ARG A 108 10.85 22.27 -30.66
CA ARG A 108 10.86 23.20 -29.52
C ARG A 108 9.47 23.31 -28.94
N GLY A 109 9.37 23.36 -27.62
CA GLY A 109 8.09 23.43 -26.91
C GLY A 109 8.00 22.42 -25.77
N THR A 110 6.80 22.30 -25.22
CA THR A 110 6.49 21.42 -24.09
C THR A 110 6.12 20.01 -24.54
N TYR A 111 6.91 19.06 -24.07
CA TYR A 111 6.68 17.63 -24.16
C TYR A 111 5.91 17.16 -22.94
N ARG A 112 5.09 16.13 -23.12
CA ARG A 112 4.39 15.45 -22.04
C ARG A 112 4.82 14.00 -21.95
N VAL A 113 5.10 13.55 -20.74
CA VAL A 113 5.46 12.18 -20.41
C VAL A 113 4.35 11.59 -19.56
N VAL A 114 3.75 10.51 -20.04
CA VAL A 114 2.72 9.74 -19.33
C VAL A 114 3.31 8.37 -19.06
N TRP A 115 3.18 7.87 -17.84
CA TRP A 115 3.77 6.61 -17.45
C TRP A 115 2.80 5.76 -16.64
N ARG A 116 3.02 4.45 -16.69
CA ARG A 116 2.36 3.45 -15.86
C ARG A 116 3.38 2.38 -15.48
N ILE A 117 3.38 1.99 -14.22
CA ILE A 117 4.18 0.86 -13.71
C ILE A 117 3.34 -0.05 -12.82
N VAL A 118 3.76 -1.30 -12.65
CA VAL A 118 3.32 -2.15 -11.55
C VAL A 118 4.30 -1.95 -10.39
N SER A 119 3.83 -1.35 -9.29
CA SER A 119 4.62 -1.13 -8.08
C SER A 119 5.15 -2.43 -7.50
N SER A 120 6.23 -2.34 -6.71
CA SER A 120 6.78 -3.46 -5.94
C SER A 120 5.76 -4.23 -5.08
N ASP A 121 4.62 -3.63 -4.74
CA ASP A 121 3.51 -4.27 -4.02
C ASP A 121 2.48 -5.00 -4.90
N GLY A 122 2.65 -4.95 -6.23
CA GLY A 122 1.82 -5.63 -7.21
C GLY A 122 0.67 -4.80 -7.79
N HIS A 123 0.45 -3.56 -7.36
CA HIS A 123 -0.61 -2.71 -7.90
C HIS A 123 -0.10 -1.80 -9.02
N PRO A 124 -0.90 -1.60 -10.09
CA PRO A 124 -0.56 -0.61 -11.10
C PRO A 124 -0.74 0.80 -10.55
N ILE A 125 0.23 1.66 -10.84
CA ILE A 125 0.18 3.10 -10.61
C ILE A 125 0.57 3.84 -11.89
N SER A 126 0.10 5.07 -12.04
CA SER A 126 0.36 5.91 -13.20
C SER A 126 0.55 7.36 -12.81
N GLY A 127 1.12 8.14 -13.73
CA GLY A 127 1.29 9.57 -13.55
C GLY A 127 1.70 10.25 -14.84
N GLU A 128 1.89 11.55 -14.72
CA GLU A 128 2.23 12.44 -15.81
C GLU A 128 3.21 13.51 -15.32
N LEU A 129 4.12 13.91 -16.19
CA LEU A 129 4.98 15.08 -16.01
C LEU A 129 5.21 15.78 -17.35
N THR A 130 5.77 16.99 -17.30
CA THR A 130 6.13 17.75 -18.51
C THR A 130 7.58 18.19 -18.48
N PHE A 131 8.18 18.40 -19.65
CA PHE A 131 9.43 19.14 -19.79
C PHE A 131 9.37 19.96 -21.07
N SER A 132 10.24 20.95 -21.24
CA SER A 132 10.25 21.81 -22.42
C SER A 132 11.63 21.88 -23.06
N VAL A 133 11.68 21.84 -24.39
CA VAL A 133 12.92 22.04 -25.15
C VAL A 133 12.96 23.46 -25.69
N GLY A 134 13.88 24.26 -25.18
CA GLY A 134 14.19 25.62 -25.62
C GLY A 134 13.12 26.68 -25.31
N GLU A 135 11.84 26.33 -25.22
CA GLU A 135 10.74 27.23 -24.84
C GLU A 135 9.52 26.43 -24.34
N THR A 136 8.70 27.06 -23.51
CA THR A 136 7.43 26.48 -23.06
C THR A 136 6.33 26.74 -24.10
N SER A 137 5.52 25.74 -24.39
CA SER A 137 4.31 25.85 -25.20
C SER A 137 3.10 25.24 -24.49
N VAL A 138 1.92 25.39 -25.07
CA VAL A 138 0.76 24.62 -24.61
C VAL A 138 1.01 23.14 -24.98
N PRO A 139 0.99 22.19 -24.03
CA PRO A 139 1.12 20.78 -24.36
C PRO A 139 0.00 20.36 -25.34
N ALA A 140 0.34 19.53 -26.34
CA ALA A 140 -0.67 18.89 -27.21
C ALA A 140 -1.65 18.06 -26.36
N ASP A 141 -2.79 17.58 -26.86
CA ASP A 141 -3.64 16.66 -26.07
C ASP A 141 -3.11 15.22 -26.10
N ILE A 142 -3.43 14.41 -25.07
CA ILE A 142 -3.13 12.97 -25.13
C ILE A 142 -4.15 12.35 -26.10
N PRO A 143 -3.73 11.62 -27.13
CA PRO A 143 -4.67 10.91 -27.97
C PRO A 143 -5.49 9.96 -27.10
N THR A 144 -6.78 10.27 -26.94
CA THR A 144 -7.71 9.37 -26.26
C THR A 144 -8.14 8.34 -27.28
N THR A 145 -7.57 7.14 -27.21
CA THR A 145 -8.16 5.98 -27.88
C THR A 145 -9.51 5.73 -27.22
N THR A 146 -10.58 6.13 -27.90
CA THR A 146 -11.96 5.78 -27.51
C THR A 146 -12.16 4.31 -27.85
N ASP A 147 -11.65 3.44 -26.97
CA ASP A 147 -12.02 2.03 -26.83
C ASP A 147 -11.71 1.62 -25.38
N ALA A 148 -12.28 2.36 -24.43
CA ALA A 148 -12.62 1.82 -23.12
C ALA A 148 -14.15 1.71 -23.11
N GLU A 149 -14.65 0.62 -23.70
CA GLU A 149 -15.90 0.03 -23.24
C GLU A 149 -15.79 0.00 -21.71
N GLY A 150 -16.68 0.74 -21.04
CA GLY A 150 -16.73 0.79 -19.60
C GLY A 150 -16.98 -0.62 -19.07
N GLU A 151 -15.91 -1.33 -18.75
CA GLU A 151 -15.95 -2.30 -17.67
C GLU A 151 -16.10 -1.48 -16.40
N ASP A 152 -17.37 -1.17 -16.14
CA ASP A 152 -17.94 -1.01 -14.82
C ASP A 152 -17.03 -1.75 -13.84
N ALA A 153 -16.30 -0.97 -13.03
CA ALA A 153 -15.73 -1.45 -11.78
C ALA A 153 -16.93 -1.80 -10.88
N THR A 154 -17.64 -2.86 -11.28
CA THR A 154 -18.45 -3.69 -10.43
C THR A 154 -17.48 -4.13 -9.36
N ASP A 155 -17.64 -3.47 -8.22
CA ASP A 155 -17.33 -3.92 -6.87
C ASP A 155 -17.36 -5.46 -6.81
N ALA A 156 -16.24 -6.08 -7.19
CA ALA A 156 -16.09 -7.50 -7.30
C ALA A 156 -15.80 -8.01 -5.90
N GLY A 157 -16.87 -8.11 -5.12
CA GLY A 157 -16.94 -9.00 -3.98
C GLY A 157 -15.98 -8.65 -2.87
N GLY A 158 -16.13 -7.45 -2.30
CA GLY A 158 -15.96 -7.34 -0.87
C GLY A 158 -16.89 -8.36 -0.21
N PHE A 159 -16.37 -9.54 0.14
CA PHE A 159 -17.03 -10.30 1.19
C PHE A 159 -17.09 -9.34 2.36
N ASP A 160 -18.30 -8.99 2.77
CA ASP A 160 -18.50 -8.35 4.05
C ASP A 160 -18.01 -9.37 5.08
N LEU A 161 -16.73 -9.28 5.45
CA LEU A 161 -16.08 -10.07 6.48
C LEU A 161 -16.37 -9.48 7.86
N THR A 162 -17.16 -8.39 7.97
CA THR A 162 -17.59 -7.88 9.27
C THR A 162 -18.31 -8.95 10.13
N PRO A 163 -19.12 -9.90 9.61
CA PRO A 163 -19.63 -10.98 10.42
C PRO A 163 -18.57 -12.07 10.70
N ILE A 164 -17.58 -12.27 9.84
CA ILE A 164 -16.51 -13.28 10.06
C ILE A 164 -15.58 -12.83 11.18
N TRP A 165 -15.18 -11.55 11.24
CA TRP A 165 -14.39 -11.02 12.35
C TRP A 165 -15.16 -10.99 13.67
N ILE A 166 -16.49 -10.80 13.63
CA ILE A 166 -17.34 -10.92 14.82
C ILE A 166 -17.40 -12.38 15.30
N VAL A 167 -17.57 -13.35 14.40
CA VAL A 167 -17.60 -14.78 14.76
C VAL A 167 -16.22 -15.26 15.25
N VAL A 168 -15.13 -14.87 14.59
CA VAL A 168 -13.76 -15.16 15.02
C VAL A 168 -13.49 -14.50 16.38
N GLY A 169 -13.90 -13.25 16.57
CA GLY A 169 -13.81 -12.55 17.86
C GLY A 169 -14.58 -13.25 18.97
N ILE A 170 -15.80 -13.71 18.72
CA ILE A 170 -16.63 -14.46 19.68
C ILE A 170 -16.00 -15.82 20.00
N VAL A 171 -15.45 -16.53 19.01
CA VAL A 171 -14.80 -17.84 19.22
C VAL A 171 -13.49 -17.68 20.01
N VAL A 172 -12.69 -16.65 19.72
CA VAL A 172 -11.45 -16.37 20.46
C VAL A 172 -11.74 -15.92 21.89
N VAL A 173 -12.72 -15.05 22.11
CA VAL A 173 -13.16 -14.64 23.45
C VAL A 173 -13.79 -15.82 24.21
N GLY A 174 -14.56 -16.66 23.53
CA GLY A 174 -15.18 -17.85 24.09
C GLY A 174 -14.15 -18.91 24.51
N LEU A 175 -13.18 -19.23 23.64
CA LEU A 175 -12.09 -20.17 23.94
C LEU A 175 -11.15 -19.63 25.01
N GLY A 176 -10.79 -18.34 24.94
CA GLY A 176 -10.00 -17.68 25.98
C GLY A 176 -10.72 -17.67 27.33
N GLY A 177 -12.02 -17.38 27.35
CA GLY A 177 -12.87 -17.45 28.54
C GLY A 177 -12.97 -18.87 29.13
N ALA A 178 -13.10 -19.89 28.28
CA ALA A 178 -13.17 -21.29 28.71
C ALA A 178 -11.86 -21.79 29.32
N VAL A 179 -10.71 -21.44 28.72
CA VAL A 179 -9.37 -21.78 29.25
C VAL A 179 -9.18 -21.13 30.61
N VAL A 180 -9.56 -19.85 30.76
CA VAL A 180 -9.50 -19.14 32.06
C VAL A 180 -10.44 -19.78 33.08
N ALA A 181 -11.65 -20.17 32.70
CA ALA A 181 -12.60 -20.84 33.61
C ALA A 181 -12.07 -22.20 34.09
N ILE A 182 -11.46 -22.99 33.20
CA ILE A 182 -10.84 -24.29 33.52
C ILE A 182 -9.64 -24.10 34.46
N LEU A 183 -8.80 -23.10 34.22
CA LEU A 183 -7.66 -22.79 35.09
C LEU A 183 -8.11 -22.28 36.47
N MET A 184 -9.18 -21.48 36.54
CA MET A 184 -9.78 -21.03 37.81
C MET A 184 -10.44 -22.19 38.57
N ALA A 185 -11.15 -23.08 37.88
CA ALA A 185 -11.75 -24.27 38.48
C ALA A 185 -10.67 -25.22 39.06
N ARG A 186 -9.57 -25.42 38.33
CA ARG A 186 -8.42 -26.21 38.80
C ARG A 186 -7.69 -25.55 39.98
N ALA A 187 -7.57 -24.24 40.00
CA ALA A 187 -7.00 -23.50 41.14
C ALA A 187 -7.92 -23.55 42.37
N ARG A 188 -9.25 -23.65 42.18
CA ARG A 188 -10.25 -23.77 43.26
C ARG A 188 -10.24 -25.17 43.89
N GLY A 189 -10.15 -26.22 43.07
CA GLY A 189 -10.16 -27.61 43.52
C GLY A 189 -8.93 -28.00 44.35
N ARG A 190 -7.78 -27.36 44.10
CA ARG A 190 -6.53 -27.64 44.82
C ARG A 190 -6.47 -27.00 46.22
N ASN A 191 -7.40 -26.09 46.55
CA ASN A 191 -7.47 -25.39 47.84
C ASN A 191 -8.64 -25.87 48.74
N GLY A 192 -9.36 -26.93 48.35
CA GLY A 192 -10.53 -27.45 49.06
C GLY A 192 -10.34 -28.79 49.76
N GLY A 193 -9.12 -29.32 49.81
CA GLY A 193 -8.82 -30.61 50.44
C GLY A 193 -7.70 -30.50 51.47
N VAL A 194 -8.05 -30.05 52.68
CA VAL A 194 -7.47 -30.45 53.99
C VAL A 194 -8.58 -30.33 55.02
#